data_AF-A0A529WE66-F1
#
_entry.id   AF-A0A529WE66-F1
#
_cell.length_a   1.000
_cell.length_b   1.000
_cell.length_c   1.000
_cell.angle_alpha   90.00
_cell.angle_beta   90.00
_cell.angle_gamma   90.00
#
_symmetry.space_group_name_H-M   'P 1'
#
loop_
_entity.id
_entity.type
_entity.pdbx_description
1 polymer ?
#
loop_
_entity_poly.entity_id
_entity_poly.type
_entity_poly.pdbx_seq_one_letter_code
_entity_poly.pdbx_strand_id
1 'polypeptide(L)' 'RAAAVRGAYLSGESYAELAERFKVPLNTMRTWLRRSLLKLRECLER' A
#
# COMPACT_ATOMS: atom_id res chain seq x y z
N ARG A 1 5.55 -5.12 -1.20
CA ARG A 1 4.15 -4.79 -0.84
C ARG A 1 4.02 -4.29 0.59
N ALA A 2 4.47 -5.03 1.61
CA ALA A 2 4.44 -4.56 3.00
C ALA A 2 5.18 -3.21 3.21
N ALA A 3 6.30 -3.00 2.51
CA ALA A 3 7.01 -1.72 2.54
C ALA A 3 6.16 -0.53 2.03
N ALA A 4 5.31 -0.73 1.01
CA ALA A 4 4.42 0.32 0.51
C ALA A 4 3.29 0.63 1.50
N VAL A 5 2.75 -0.40 2.17
CA VAL A 5 1.74 -0.21 3.23
C VAL A 5 2.34 0.55 4.42
N ARG A 6 3.55 0.18 4.85
CA ARG A 6 4.25 0.92 5.91
C ARG A 6 4.57 2.35 5.50
N GLY A 7 5.05 2.56 4.28
CA GLY A 7 5.31 3.89 3.76
C GLY A 7 4.05 4.77 3.78
N ALA A 8 2.94 4.25 3.29
CA ALA A 8 1.67 4.97 3.27
C ALA A 8 1.09 5.26 4.67
N TYR A 9 1.01 4.24 5.53
CA TYR A 9 0.22 4.32 6.77
C TYR A 9 1.06 4.56 8.04
N LEU A 10 2.36 4.28 8.03
CA LEU A 10 3.25 4.53 9.17
C LEU A 10 4.18 5.73 8.92
N SER A 11 4.66 5.89 7.69
CA SER A 11 5.57 6.99 7.32
C SER A 11 4.86 8.21 6.73
N GLY A 12 3.58 8.09 6.36
CA GLY A 12 2.81 9.18 5.77
C GLY A 12 3.21 9.53 4.32
N GLU A 13 3.96 8.66 3.64
CA GLU A 13 4.32 8.86 2.22
C GLU A 13 3.04 8.88 1.36
N SER A 14 2.96 9.83 0.43
CA SER A 14 1.84 9.90 -0.49
C SER A 14 1.86 8.73 -1.48
N TYR A 15 0.70 8.39 -2.05
CA TYR A 15 0.62 7.31 -3.02
C TYR A 15 1.42 7.61 -4.31
N ALA A 16 1.61 8.89 -4.64
CA ALA A 16 2.42 9.32 -5.77
C ALA A 16 3.91 9.07 -5.52
N GLU A 17 4.43 9.45 -4.35
CA GLU A 17 5.82 9.18 -3.96
C GLU A 17 6.12 7.68 -3.93
N LEU A 18 5.18 6.89 -3.41
CA LEU A 18 5.30 5.44 -3.42
C LEU A 18 5.26 4.89 -4.86
N ALA A 19 4.36 5.39 -5.71
CA ALA A 19 4.27 4.95 -7.10
C ALA A 19 5.59 5.20 -7.86
N GLU A 20 6.19 6.38 -7.70
CA GLU A 20 7.49 6.74 -8.25
C GLU A 20 8.61 5.84 -7.70
N ARG A 21 8.70 5.72 -6.37
CA ARG A 21 9.72 4.92 -5.67
C ARG A 21 9.69 3.44 -6.09
N PHE A 22 8.50 2.88 -6.25
CA PHE A 22 8.32 1.48 -6.65
C PHE A 22 8.24 1.30 -8.18
N LYS A 23 8.38 2.37 -8.97
CA LYS A 23 8.30 2.39 -10.44
C LYS A 23 7.05 1.70 -10.98
N VAL A 24 5.89 2.03 -10.39
CA VAL A 24 4.59 1.51 -10.82
C VAL A 24 3.61 2.64 -11.07
N PRO A 25 2.62 2.47 -11.97
CA PRO A 25 1.55 3.43 -12.12
C PRO A 25 0.79 3.67 -10.80
N LEU A 26 0.31 4.89 -10.60
CA LEU A 26 -0.42 5.28 -9.38
C LEU A 26 -1.63 4.37 -9.10
N ASN A 27 -2.37 3.95 -10.13
CA ASN A 27 -3.49 3.01 -9.98
C ASN A 27 -3.05 1.61 -9.53
N THR A 28 -1.86 1.17 -9.94
CA THR A 28 -1.25 -0.07 -9.46
C THR A 28 -0.88 0.04 -7.99
N MET A 29 -0.31 1.18 -7.56
CA MET A 29 -0.02 1.43 -6.15
C MET A 29 -1.29 1.40 -5.29
N ARG A 30 -2.35 2.11 -5.70
CA ARG A 30 -3.67 2.05 -5.02
C ARG A 30 -4.20 0.62 -4.91
N THR A 31 -4.10 -0.17 -5.98
CA THR A 31 -4.53 -1.57 -6.00
C THR A 31 -3.73 -2.43 -5.04
N TRP A 32 -2.40 -2.23 -4.96
CA TRP A 32 -1.54 -2.94 -4.02
C TRP A 32 -1.90 -2.63 -2.57
N LEU A 33 -2.14 -1.36 -2.24
CA LEU A 33 -2.54 -0.93 -0.91
C LEU A 33 -3.89 -1.54 -0.52
N ARG A 34 -4.91 -1.40 -1.39
CA ARG A 34 -6.25 -1.98 -1.16
C ARG A 34 -6.21 -3.48 -0.89
N ARG A 35 -5.54 -4.26 -1.76
CA ARG A 35 -5.43 -5.72 -1.58
C ARG A 35 -4.68 -6.10 -0.31
N SER A 36 -3.68 -5.31 0.07
CA SER A 36 -2.90 -5.59 1.29
C SER A 36 -3.71 -5.31 2.55
N LEU A 37 -4.51 -4.24 2.56
CA LEU A 37 -5.42 -3.94 3.68
C LEU A 37 -6.56 -4.96 3.80
N LEU A 38 -7.11 -5.43 2.68
CA LEU A 38 -8.13 -6.49 2.70
C LEU A 38 -7.58 -7.73 3.38
N LYS A 39 -6.36 -8.17 2.99
CA LYS A 39 -5.70 -9.31 3.62
C LYS A 39 -5.43 -9.09 5.10
N LEU A 40 -5.05 -7.87 5.49
CA LEU A 40 -4.83 -7.54 6.91
C LEU A 40 -6.14 -7.62 7.70
N ARG A 41 -7.24 -7.11 7.13
CA ARG A 41 -8.57 -7.20 7.72
C ARG A 41 -8.99 -8.66 7.92
N GLU A 42 -8.84 -9.50 6.89
CA GLU A 42 -9.12 -10.95 6.98
C GLU A 42 -8.31 -11.65 8.08
N CYS A 43 -7.09 -11.19 8.38
CA CYS A 43 -6.29 -11.73 9.48
C CYS A 43 -6.76 -11.29 10.86
N LEU A 44 -7.36 -10.10 10.99
CA LEU A 44 -7.88 -9.57 12.25
C LEU A 44 -9.32 -10.03 12.54
N GLU A 45 -10.06 -10.43 11.51
CA GLU A 45 -11.41 -11.00 11.60
C GLU A 45 -11.39 -12.51 11.94
N ARG A 46 -10.21 -13.11 12.10
CA ARG A 46 -10.02 -14.51 12.55
C ARG A 46 -9.57 -14.56 14.00
#